data_AF-A0A816TX25-F1
#
_entry.id   AF-A0A816TX25-F1
#
_cell.length_a   1.000
_cell.length_b   1.000
_cell.length_c   1.000
_cell.angle_alpha   90.00
_cell.angle_beta   90.00
_cell.angle_gamma   90.00
#
_symmetry.space_group_name_H-M   'P 1'
#
loop_
_entity.id
_entity.type
_entity.pdbx_description
1 polymer ?
#
loop_
_entity_poly.entity_id
_entity_poly.type
_entity_poly.pdbx_seq_one_letter_code
_entity_poly.pdbx_strand_id
1 'polypeptide(L)'
;MASTSLKKYILDRVLFTLFGTMLFMAYSNFRLRQYYSIADHYAFALTTSSFHLNCTYDVFPSFHGADVRRGFLSHLLKEFKREAIDTFVDNNIERGKSIGPRFIKSIRGSKIAIVLLSRNYASSTWCLNELAEIMSCRSWV
;
A
#
# COMPACT_ATOMS: atom_id res chain seq x y z
N MET A 1 62.45 32.46 12.69
CA MET A 1 61.14 32.60 13.39
C MET A 1 59.92 32.20 12.54
N ALA A 2 59.98 32.15 11.20
CA ALA A 2 58.80 31.85 10.35
C ALA A 2 58.39 30.35 10.26
N SER A 3 59.33 29.41 10.45
CA SER A 3 59.11 27.96 10.23
C SER A 3 58.14 27.31 11.24
N THR A 4 58.13 27.76 12.49
CA THR A 4 57.25 27.24 13.55
C THR A 4 55.79 27.72 13.40
N SER A 5 55.58 28.93 12.89
CA SER A 5 54.24 29.49 12.66
C SER A 5 53.51 28.75 11.52
N LEU A 6 54.22 28.44 10.44
CA LEU A 6 53.65 27.71 9.30
C LEU A 6 53.28 26.26 9.67
N LYS A 7 54.12 25.57 10.44
CA LYS A 7 53.82 24.21 10.92
C LYS A 7 52.59 24.16 11.81
N LYS A 8 52.43 25.16 12.70
CA LYS A 8 51.25 25.28 13.57
C LYS A 8 49.97 25.54 12.77
N TYR A 9 50.01 26.44 11.79
CA TYR A 9 48.88 26.71 10.91
C TYR A 9 48.43 25.47 10.12
N ILE A 10 49.38 24.72 9.57
CA ILE A 10 49.10 23.48 8.84
C ILE A 10 48.49 22.43 9.79
N LEU A 11 49.03 22.30 11.00
CA LEU A 11 48.52 21.36 12.00
C LEU A 11 47.09 21.71 12.43
N ASP A 12 46.80 22.98 12.69
CA ASP A 12 45.47 23.45 13.09
C ASP A 12 44.45 23.27 11.96
N ARG A 13 44.84 23.54 10.70
CA ARG A 13 44.00 23.30 9.50
C ARG A 13 43.67 21.83 9.31
N VAL A 14 44.66 20.95 9.45
CA VAL A 14 44.49 19.50 9.33
C VAL A 14 43.59 18.98 10.46
N LEU A 15 43.82 19.44 11.69
CA LEU A 15 43.03 19.05 12.86
C LEU A 15 41.56 19.45 12.71
N PHE A 16 41.28 20.70 12.31
CA PHE A 16 39.91 21.17 12.12
C PHE A 16 39.18 20.39 11.01
N THR A 17 39.88 20.05 9.93
CA THR A 17 39.31 19.29 8.81
C THR A 17 39.02 17.84 9.19
N LEU A 18 39.94 17.17 9.90
CA LEU A 18 39.73 15.81 10.38
C LEU A 18 38.61 15.73 11.42
N PHE A 19 38.57 16.67 12.36
CA PHE A 19 37.51 16.71 13.38
C PHE A 19 36.14 17.01 12.76
N GLY A 20 36.06 17.96 11.83
CA GLY A 20 34.82 18.30 11.13
C GLY A 20 34.27 17.15 10.29
N THR A 21 35.12 16.43 9.57
CA THR A 21 34.71 15.27 8.76
C THR A 21 34.30 14.07 9.62
N MET A 22 35.02 13.79 10.71
CA MET A 22 34.64 12.74 11.67
C MET A 22 33.30 13.05 12.34
N LEU A 23 33.05 14.30 12.73
CA LEU A 23 31.77 14.73 13.31
C LEU A 23 30.63 14.60 12.30
N PHE A 24 30.84 15.01 11.04
CA PHE A 24 29.85 14.87 9.97
C PHE A 24 29.53 13.41 9.66
N MET A 25 30.55 12.55 9.59
CA MET A 25 30.37 11.10 9.38
C MET A 25 29.68 10.44 10.57
N ALA A 26 29.99 10.84 11.81
CA ALA A 26 29.30 10.32 13.00
C ALA A 26 27.82 10.73 13.03
N TYR A 27 27.53 12.00 12.74
CA TYR A 27 26.15 12.52 12.70
C TYR A 27 25.31 11.86 11.60
N SER A 28 25.87 11.74 10.38
CA SER A 28 25.19 11.07 9.27
C SER A 28 24.96 9.58 9.55
N ASN A 29 25.92 8.87 10.14
CA ASN A 29 25.73 7.48 10.57
C ASN A 29 24.66 7.32 11.64
N PHE A 30 24.60 8.23 12.62
CA PHE A 30 23.55 8.23 13.64
C PHE A 30 22.16 8.46 13.02
N ARG A 31 22.04 9.43 12.11
CA ARG A 31 20.79 9.69 11.36
C ARG A 31 20.37 8.51 10.49
N LEU A 32 21.32 7.87 9.79
CA LEU A 32 21.03 6.69 8.98
C LEU A 32 20.55 5.54 9.85
N ARG A 33 21.21 5.24 10.98
CA ARG A 33 20.75 4.20 11.92
C ARG A 33 19.36 4.49 12.46
N GLN A 34 19.06 5.76 12.77
CA GLN A 34 17.73 6.16 13.22
C GLN A 34 16.68 5.96 12.11
N TYR A 35 17.01 6.30 10.85
CA TYR A 35 16.13 6.09 9.70
C TYR A 35 15.86 4.60 9.44
N TYR A 36 16.90 3.76 9.42
CA TYR A 36 16.75 2.31 9.25
C TYR A 36 15.98 1.67 10.41
N SER A 37 16.20 2.12 11.65
CA SER A 37 15.46 1.64 12.83
C SER A 37 13.96 1.96 12.75
N ILE A 38 13.60 3.16 12.28
CA ILE A 38 12.20 3.55 12.05
C ILE A 38 11.61 2.72 10.89
N ALA A 39 12.34 2.55 9.80
CA ALA A 39 11.89 1.76 8.64
C ALA A 39 11.64 0.29 9.02
N ASP A 40 12.52 -0.33 9.81
CA ASP A 40 12.35 -1.70 10.29
C ASP A 40 11.12 -1.84 11.21
N HIS A 41 10.86 -0.86 12.08
CA HIS A 41 9.66 -0.86 12.92
C HIS A 41 8.38 -0.73 12.09
N TYR A 42 8.37 0.11 11.05
CA TYR A 42 7.24 0.21 10.11
C TYR A 42 7.07 -1.09 9.31
N ALA A 43 8.15 -1.68 8.83
CA ALA A 43 8.13 -2.96 8.11
C ALA A 43 7.61 -4.08 9.01
N PHE A 44 8.06 -4.17 10.26
CA PHE A 44 7.61 -5.16 11.23
C PHE A 44 6.14 -4.97 11.62
N ALA A 45 5.68 -3.73 11.82
CA ALA A 45 4.27 -3.43 12.08
C ALA A 45 3.37 -3.80 10.89
N LEU A 46 3.79 -3.51 9.65
CA LEU A 46 3.11 -3.93 8.43
C LEU A 46 3.07 -5.46 8.31
N THR A 47 4.16 -6.13 8.67
CA THR A 47 4.28 -7.59 8.61
C THR A 47 3.37 -8.25 9.65
N THR A 48 3.41 -7.80 10.90
CA THR A 48 2.56 -8.32 11.99
C THR A 48 1.07 -8.05 11.80
N SER A 49 0.71 -6.91 11.19
CA SER A 49 -0.65 -6.64 10.69
C SER A 49 -1.07 -7.63 9.60
N SER A 50 -0.18 -7.94 8.66
CA SER A 50 -0.46 -8.87 7.55
C SER A 50 -0.62 -10.33 7.98
N PHE A 51 -0.01 -10.73 9.10
CA PHE A 51 -0.15 -12.10 9.64
C PHE A 51 -1.51 -12.37 10.30
N HIS A 52 -2.33 -11.35 10.57
CA HIS A 52 -3.67 -11.50 11.16
C HIS A 52 -4.84 -11.27 10.20
N LEU A 53 -4.56 -10.87 8.95
CA LEU A 53 -5.56 -10.76 7.89
C LEU A 53 -5.03 -11.56 6.69
N ASN A 54 -5.56 -12.77 6.48
CA ASN A 54 -5.37 -13.49 5.21
C ASN A 54 -6.10 -12.71 4.11
N CYS A 55 -5.50 -11.59 3.68
CA CYS A 55 -5.97 -10.78 2.57
C CYS A 55 -5.76 -11.59 1.30
N THR A 56 -6.86 -12.07 0.72
CA THR A 56 -6.83 -12.93 -0.46
C THR A 56 -6.68 -12.14 -1.76
N TYR A 57 -7.01 -10.85 -1.78
CA TYR A 57 -6.92 -9.99 -2.96
C TYR A 57 -6.55 -8.55 -2.57
N ASP A 58 -5.93 -7.80 -3.47
CA ASP A 58 -5.67 -6.37 -3.26
C ASP A 58 -6.95 -5.55 -3.46
N VAL A 59 -7.74 -5.88 -4.47
CA VAL A 59 -8.94 -5.11 -4.85
C VAL A 59 -10.17 -6.00 -5.04
N PHE A 60 -11.29 -5.60 -4.43
CA PHE A 60 -12.63 -6.11 -4.72
C PHE A 60 -13.42 -5.10 -5.57
N PRO A 61 -13.73 -5.40 -6.84
CA PRO A 61 -14.57 -4.55 -7.67
C PRO A 61 -16.06 -4.88 -7.49
N SER A 62 -16.86 -3.89 -7.08
CA SER A 62 -18.33 -3.96 -7.02
C SER A 62 -18.94 -3.17 -8.19
N PHE A 63 -19.77 -3.81 -9.02
CA PHE A 63 -20.26 -3.20 -10.26
C PHE A 63 -21.51 -3.87 -10.83
N HIS A 64 -22.30 -3.09 -11.58
CA HIS A 64 -23.38 -3.63 -12.42
C HIS A 64 -22.81 -4.22 -13.71
N GLY A 65 -22.90 -5.54 -13.85
CA GLY A 65 -22.26 -6.27 -14.95
C GLY A 65 -22.67 -5.79 -16.34
N ALA A 66 -23.96 -5.53 -16.59
CA ALA A 66 -24.42 -5.13 -17.91
C ALA A 66 -23.92 -3.74 -18.33
N ASP A 67 -23.68 -2.84 -17.36
CA ASP A 67 -23.34 -1.45 -17.63
C ASP A 67 -21.86 -1.26 -17.94
N VAL A 68 -20.96 -1.93 -17.19
CA VAL A 68 -19.52 -1.59 -17.23
C VAL A 68 -18.59 -2.73 -17.62
N ARG A 69 -19.05 -4.00 -17.63
CA ARG A 69 -18.17 -5.18 -17.79
C ARG A 69 -17.36 -5.18 -19.09
N ARG A 70 -18.01 -4.84 -20.21
CA ARG A 70 -17.36 -4.84 -21.54
C ARG A 70 -16.59 -3.55 -21.86
N GLY A 71 -16.87 -2.47 -21.13
CA GLY A 71 -16.24 -1.17 -21.33
C GLY A 71 -15.22 -0.90 -20.24
N PHE A 72 -15.51 0.11 -19.42
CA PHE A 72 -14.62 0.63 -18.38
C PHE A 72 -13.94 -0.44 -17.51
N LEU A 73 -14.71 -1.42 -17.00
CA LEU A 73 -14.15 -2.43 -16.11
C LEU A 73 -13.10 -3.31 -16.80
N SER A 74 -13.30 -3.66 -18.07
CA SER A 74 -12.34 -4.49 -18.81
C SER A 74 -10.98 -3.80 -18.96
N HIS A 75 -10.99 -2.49 -19.21
CA HIS A 75 -9.77 -1.68 -19.28
C HIS A 75 -9.12 -1.56 -17.92
N LEU A 76 -9.90 -1.31 -16.87
CA LEU A 76 -9.38 -1.21 -15.50
C LEU A 76 -8.70 -2.52 -15.05
N LEU A 77 -9.34 -3.67 -15.26
CA LEU A 77 -8.77 -4.98 -14.92
C LEU A 77 -7.49 -5.28 -15.73
N LYS A 78 -7.43 -4.83 -16.99
CA LYS A 78 -6.22 -4.96 -17.81
C LYS A 78 -5.05 -4.17 -17.22
N GLU A 79 -5.30 -2.94 -16.78
CA GLU A 79 -4.28 -2.09 -16.15
C GLU A 79 -3.86 -2.67 -14.79
N PHE A 80 -4.79 -3.11 -13.95
CA PHE A 80 -4.46 -3.79 -12.70
C PHE A 80 -3.58 -5.02 -12.91
N LYS A 81 -3.90 -5.83 -13.92
CA LYS A 81 -3.06 -6.97 -14.29
C LYS A 81 -1.66 -6.55 -14.73
N ARG A 82 -1.52 -5.42 -15.45
CA ARG A 82 -0.21 -4.90 -15.86
C ARG A 82 0.64 -4.49 -14.66
N GLU A 83 0.01 -3.88 -13.66
CA GLU A 83 0.68 -3.42 -12.43
C GLU A 83 0.77 -4.50 -11.34
N ALA A 84 0.47 -5.77 -11.66
CA ALA A 84 0.48 -6.91 -10.72
C ALA A 84 -0.40 -6.70 -9.48
N ILE A 85 -1.51 -5.99 -9.62
CA ILE A 85 -2.53 -5.80 -8.57
C ILE A 85 -3.51 -6.97 -8.63
N ASP A 86 -3.59 -7.75 -7.55
CA ASP A 86 -4.48 -8.91 -7.51
C ASP A 86 -5.92 -8.47 -7.27
N THR A 87 -6.80 -8.81 -8.21
CA THR A 87 -8.20 -8.38 -8.20
C THR A 87 -9.12 -9.58 -8.19
N PHE A 88 -10.17 -9.51 -7.37
CA PHE A 88 -11.20 -10.53 -7.43
C PHE A 88 -11.96 -10.43 -8.76
N VAL A 89 -11.77 -11.42 -9.64
CA VAL A 89 -12.47 -11.50 -10.93
C VAL A 89 -13.69 -12.41 -10.81
N ASP A 90 -14.87 -11.82 -10.88
CA ASP A 90 -16.14 -12.53 -10.99
C ASP A 90 -16.32 -13.10 -12.41
N ASN A 91 -15.83 -14.34 -12.60
CA ASN A 91 -15.83 -15.12 -13.85
C ASN A 91 -17.25 -15.59 -14.28
N ASN A 92 -18.24 -14.69 -14.28
CA ASN A 92 -19.63 -14.99 -14.65
C ASN A 92 -20.27 -16.08 -13.75
N ILE A 93 -20.13 -15.97 -12.43
CA ILE A 93 -21.03 -16.75 -11.56
C ILE A 93 -22.44 -16.23 -11.83
N GLU A 94 -23.38 -17.12 -12.13
CA GLU A 94 -24.79 -16.78 -12.35
C GLU A 94 -25.30 -15.94 -11.18
N ARG A 95 -25.43 -14.63 -11.40
CA ARG A 95 -25.95 -13.68 -10.42
C ARG A 95 -27.45 -13.93 -10.28
N GLY A 96 -27.80 -14.86 -9.40
CA GLY A 96 -29.19 -15.30 -9.19
C GLY A 96 -29.44 -16.05 -7.88
N LYS A 97 -28.40 -16.47 -7.15
CA LYS A 97 -28.52 -17.12 -5.83
C LYS A 97 -27.65 -16.38 -4.84
N SER A 98 -28.22 -15.98 -3.70
CA SER A 98 -27.62 -15.34 -2.50
C SER A 98 -26.09 -15.23 -2.50
N ILE A 99 -25.54 -14.07 -2.07
CA ILE A 99 -24.09 -13.85 -1.92
C ILE A 99 -23.44 -15.09 -1.30
N GLY A 100 -22.71 -15.83 -2.13
CA GLY A 100 -22.09 -17.07 -1.68
C GLY A 100 -21.01 -16.77 -0.64
N PRO A 101 -20.66 -17.74 0.23
CA PRO A 101 -19.60 -17.58 1.22
C PRO A 101 -18.26 -17.11 0.62
N ARG A 102 -18.01 -17.45 -0.66
CA ARG A 102 -16.85 -17.00 -1.42
C ARG A 102 -16.81 -15.49 -1.63
N PHE A 103 -17.95 -14.86 -1.92
CA PHE A 103 -18.04 -13.42 -2.16
C PHE A 103 -17.87 -12.61 -0.87
N ILE A 104 -18.49 -13.06 0.24
CA ILE A 104 -18.28 -12.42 1.54
C ILE A 104 -16.81 -12.49 1.95
N LYS A 105 -16.18 -13.66 1.75
CA LYS A 105 -14.74 -13.84 2.02
C LYS A 105 -13.87 -12.94 1.14
N SER A 106 -14.18 -12.80 -0.16
CA SER A 106 -13.40 -11.90 -1.01
C SER A 106 -13.58 -10.43 -0.61
N ILE A 107 -14.78 -9.99 -0.24
CA ILE A 107 -15.00 -8.60 0.22
C ILE A 107 -14.21 -8.33 1.50
N ARG A 108 -14.34 -9.21 2.51
CA ARG A 108 -13.63 -9.07 3.81
C ARG A 108 -12.13 -9.27 3.69
N GLY A 109 -11.69 -10.08 2.75
CA GLY A 109 -10.29 -10.39 2.48
C GLY A 109 -9.62 -9.45 1.48
N SER A 110 -10.31 -8.40 1.02
CA SER A 110 -9.74 -7.40 0.12
C SER A 110 -9.25 -6.17 0.86
N LYS A 111 -8.08 -5.65 0.48
CA LYS A 111 -7.52 -4.42 1.06
C LYS A 111 -8.32 -3.18 0.66
N ILE A 112 -8.79 -3.14 -0.59
CA ILE A 112 -9.53 -2.02 -1.17
C ILE A 112 -10.79 -2.55 -1.85
N ALA A 113 -11.91 -1.85 -1.68
CA ALA A 113 -13.11 -2.05 -2.49
C ALA A 113 -13.30 -0.87 -3.46
N ILE A 114 -13.52 -1.16 -4.74
CA ILE A 114 -13.84 -0.17 -5.77
C ILE A 114 -15.30 -0.34 -6.17
N VAL A 115 -16.12 0.68 -5.93
CA VAL A 115 -17.56 0.66 -6.28
C VAL A 115 -17.80 1.48 -7.54
N LEU A 116 -18.14 0.81 -8.64
CA LEU A 116 -18.44 1.43 -9.93
C LEU A 116 -19.94 1.72 -10.06
N LEU A 117 -20.34 2.90 -9.61
CA LEU A 117 -21.71 3.38 -9.73
C LEU A 117 -22.06 3.65 -11.20
N SER A 118 -23.22 3.13 -11.61
CA SER A 118 -23.74 3.18 -12.97
C SER A 118 -25.26 3.25 -12.93
N ARG A 119 -25.90 3.54 -14.08
CA ARG A 119 -27.34 3.81 -14.16
C ARG A 119 -28.18 2.69 -13.53
N ASN A 120 -27.80 1.43 -13.74
CA ASN A 120 -28.54 0.27 -13.25
C ASN A 120 -27.89 -0.38 -12.01
N TYR A 121 -26.95 0.30 -11.34
CA TYR A 121 -26.33 -0.26 -10.14
C TYR A 121 -27.36 -0.54 -9.05
N ALA A 122 -28.20 0.45 -8.73
CA ALA A 122 -29.20 0.34 -7.67
C ALA A 122 -30.41 -0.55 -8.02
N SER A 123 -30.59 -0.91 -9.30
CA SER A 123 -31.64 -1.86 -9.70
C SER A 123 -31.23 -3.32 -9.47
N SER A 124 -29.96 -3.58 -9.18
CA SER A 124 -29.43 -4.91 -8.88
C SER A 124 -29.35 -5.12 -7.36
N THR A 125 -30.23 -5.99 -6.83
CA THR A 125 -30.16 -6.43 -5.42
C THR A 125 -28.80 -7.00 -5.08
N TRP A 126 -28.14 -7.66 -6.04
CA TRP A 126 -26.78 -8.15 -5.89
C TRP A 126 -25.78 -7.03 -5.58
N CYS A 127 -25.79 -5.97 -6.39
CA CYS A 127 -24.88 -4.83 -6.25
C CYS A 127 -25.12 -4.08 -4.92
N LEU A 128 -26.37 -4.01 -4.48
CA LEU A 128 -26.72 -3.40 -3.19
C LEU A 128 -26.28 -4.25 -2.00
N ASN A 129 -26.40 -5.57 -2.09
CA ASN A 129 -25.91 -6.47 -1.04
C ASN A 129 -24.37 -6.44 -0.96
N GLU A 130 -23.67 -6.38 -2.11
CA GLU A 130 -22.21 -6.15 -2.14
C GLU A 130 -21.85 -4.84 -1.45
N LEU A 131 -22.56 -3.75 -1.76
CA LEU A 131 -22.33 -2.45 -1.15
C LEU A 131 -22.57 -2.46 0.37
N ALA A 132 -23.63 -3.14 0.83
CA ALA A 132 -23.92 -3.29 2.25
C ALA A 132 -22.81 -4.03 2.99
N GLU A 133 -22.29 -5.13 2.42
CA GLU A 133 -21.19 -5.89 3.01
C GLU A 133 -19.90 -5.07 3.06
N ILE A 134 -19.57 -4.34 1.98
CA ILE A 134 -18.42 -3.42 1.94
C ILE A 134 -18.52 -2.37 3.06
N MET A 135 -19.69 -1.75 3.23
CA MET A 135 -19.91 -0.76 4.27
C MET A 135 -19.82 -1.37 5.67
N SER A 136 -20.29 -2.60 5.85
CA SER A 136 -20.17 -3.32 7.12
C SER A 136 -18.71 -3.60 7.49
N CYS A 137 -17.84 -3.86 6.52
CA CYS A 137 -16.41 -4.07 6.75
C CYS A 137 -15.70 -2.78 7.15
N ARG A 138 -16.16 -1.63 6.62
CA ARG A 138 -15.59 -0.32 6.95
C ARG A 138 -15.91 0.14 8.38
N SER A 139 -17.05 -0.27 8.93
CA SER A 139 -17.48 0.15 10.28
C SER A 139 -16.73 -0.50 11.45
N TRP A 140 -15.83 -1.44 11.20
CA TRP A 140 -15.01 -2.11 12.23
C TRP A 140 -13.59 -1.54 12.35
N VAL A 141 -13.38 -0.29 11.91
CA VAL A 141 -12.13 0.47 12.08
C VAL A 141 -12.36 1.72 12.90
#